data_AF-A0A8T3QJ25-F1
#
_entry.id   AF-A0A8T3QJ25-F1
#
_cell.length_a   1.000
_cell.length_b   1.000
_cell.length_c   1.000
_cell.angle_alpha   90.00
_cell.angle_beta   90.00
_cell.angle_gamma   90.00
#
_symmetry.space_group_name_H-M   'P 1'
#
loop_
_entity.id
_entity.type
_entity.pdbx_description
1 polymer ?
#
loop_
_entity_poly.entity_id
_entity_poly.type
_entity_poly.pdbx_seq_one_letter_code
_entity_poly.pdbx_strand_id
1 'polypeptide(L)'
;GRPSEARRLADLALAAAGGSIDRWFAGMPRSSVWPADGHGPSPAPTTLFQGSPGDARREATAARAAALAAAVRRDRAAPEFAGGAAANATLALWDVDDRPDSASAESLLPLAEADLERGRVALTEEDVGEAAIRLGLALRLAPDLAPAILDLLDGQPARELALVRGDAHRLVGQELEAQRAFGEAGRSGPLPTPEGHRP
;
A
#
# COMPACT_ATOMS: atom_id res chain seq x y z
N GLY A 1 -4.87 12.64 21.24
CA GLY A 1 -4.43 11.82 22.38
C GLY A 1 -3.38 12.58 23.16
N ARG A 2 -3.43 12.53 24.49
CA ARG A 2 -2.40 13.17 25.33
C ARG A 2 -1.19 12.23 25.44
N PRO A 3 0.06 12.70 25.32
CA PRO A 3 1.26 11.86 25.40
C PRO A 3 1.35 11.00 26.67
N SER A 4 0.81 11.50 27.78
CA SER A 4 0.74 10.77 29.06
C SER A 4 -0.20 9.57 29.03
N GLU A 5 -1.27 9.64 28.26
CA GLU A 5 -2.25 8.56 28.11
C GLU A 5 -1.68 7.41 27.27
N ALA A 6 -0.95 7.74 26.20
CA ALA A 6 -0.23 6.75 25.40
C ALA A 6 0.82 5.99 26.22
N ARG A 7 1.58 6.69 27.08
CA ARG A 7 2.55 6.05 28.00
C ARG A 7 1.87 5.11 28.98
N ARG A 8 0.79 5.58 29.63
CA ARG A 8 0.01 4.74 30.55
C ARG A 8 -0.54 3.49 29.87
N LEU A 9 -1.03 3.58 28.63
CA LEU A 9 -1.51 2.43 27.88
C LEU A 9 -0.39 1.48 27.47
N ALA A 10 0.78 2.00 27.10
CA ALA A 10 1.96 1.18 26.81
C ALA A 10 2.44 0.42 28.05
N ASP A 11 2.48 1.06 29.21
CA ASP A 11 2.85 0.42 30.48
C ASP A 11 1.86 -0.68 30.87
N LEU A 12 0.56 -0.45 30.67
CA LEU A 12 -0.49 -1.45 30.89
C LEU A 12 -0.36 -2.65 29.94
N ALA A 13 -0.03 -2.41 28.67
CA ALA A 13 0.18 -3.46 27.68
C ALA A 13 1.42 -4.32 28.00
N LEU A 14 2.52 -3.69 28.43
CA LEU A 14 3.73 -4.39 28.86
C LEU A 14 3.50 -5.23 30.12
N ALA A 15 2.74 -4.72 31.09
CA ALA A 15 2.35 -5.47 32.27
C ALA A 15 1.48 -6.70 31.91
N ALA A 16 0.51 -6.53 31.00
CA ALA A 16 -0.34 -7.63 30.52
C ALA A 16 0.46 -8.71 29.74
N ALA A 17 1.54 -8.31 29.06
CA ALA A 17 2.44 -9.22 28.35
C ALA A 17 3.43 -9.97 29.26
N GLY A 18 3.40 -9.76 30.57
CA GLY A 18 4.33 -10.38 31.52
C GLY A 18 5.73 -9.77 31.51
N GLY A 19 5.86 -8.49 31.09
CA GLY A 19 7.10 -7.72 31.18
C GLY A 19 8.10 -7.92 30.03
N SER A 20 7.84 -8.82 29.09
CA SER A 20 8.64 -8.93 27.86
C SER A 20 7.78 -9.34 26.66
N ILE A 21 7.91 -8.58 25.57
CA ILE A 21 7.33 -8.89 24.26
C ILE A 21 8.25 -9.80 23.43
N ASP A 22 9.47 -10.11 23.91
CA ASP A 22 10.47 -10.87 23.17
C ASP A 22 10.01 -12.28 22.84
N ARG A 23 9.12 -12.85 23.66
CA ARG A 23 8.51 -14.16 23.38
C ARG A 23 7.79 -14.22 22.03
N TRP A 24 7.25 -13.09 21.56
CA TRP A 24 6.53 -13.00 20.29
C TRP A 24 7.48 -12.90 19.10
N PHE A 25 8.72 -12.51 19.35
CA PHE A 25 9.79 -12.40 18.35
C PHE A 25 10.83 -13.52 18.48
N ALA A 26 10.61 -14.49 19.36
CA ALA A 26 11.49 -15.64 19.52
C ALA A 26 11.62 -16.40 18.19
N GLY A 27 12.85 -16.52 17.69
CA GLY A 27 13.14 -17.17 16.40
C GLY A 27 13.19 -16.24 15.19
N MET A 28 12.83 -14.95 15.34
CA MET A 28 13.10 -13.95 14.32
C MET A 28 14.52 -13.37 14.51
N PRO A 29 15.36 -13.30 13.46
CA PRO A 29 16.66 -12.66 13.57
C PRO A 29 16.47 -11.16 13.88
N ARG A 30 17.02 -10.70 15.01
CA ARG A 30 17.00 -9.26 15.34
C ARG A 30 17.83 -8.51 14.31
N SER A 31 17.25 -7.47 13.73
CA SER A 31 17.96 -6.58 12.83
C SER A 31 19.16 -5.96 13.55
N SER A 32 20.33 -5.97 12.92
CA SER A 32 21.58 -5.40 13.46
C SER A 32 21.55 -3.88 13.60
N VAL A 33 20.50 -3.23 13.12
CA VAL A 33 20.27 -1.78 13.25
C VAL A 33 19.78 -1.40 14.66
N TRP A 34 19.24 -2.35 15.43
CA TRP A 34 18.80 -2.07 16.80
C TRP A 34 19.98 -2.15 17.79
N PRO A 35 20.08 -1.20 18.75
CA PRO A 35 21.08 -1.28 19.80
C PRO A 35 20.90 -2.59 20.60
N ALA A 36 22.01 -3.25 20.90
CA ALA A 36 21.98 -4.47 21.69
C ALA A 36 21.47 -4.17 23.12
N ASP A 37 20.56 -5.01 23.61
CA ASP A 37 20.10 -4.92 25.00
C ASP A 37 21.27 -5.15 25.95
N GLY A 38 21.50 -4.22 26.88
CA GLY A 38 22.60 -4.27 27.86
C GLY A 38 22.53 -5.43 28.88
N HIS A 39 21.53 -6.30 28.78
CA HIS A 39 21.33 -7.45 29.66
C HIS A 39 21.53 -8.81 28.96
N GLY A 40 21.96 -8.83 27.69
CA GLY A 40 22.29 -10.07 26.97
C GLY A 40 23.77 -10.45 27.05
N PRO A 41 24.13 -11.75 27.04
CA PRO A 41 25.53 -12.16 26.92
C PRO A 41 26.11 -11.75 25.55
N SER A 42 27.33 -11.20 25.57
CA SER A 42 28.03 -10.69 24.38
C SER A 42 28.22 -11.77 23.32
N PRO A 43 27.75 -11.59 22.07
CA PRO A 43 28.04 -12.53 20.99
C PRO A 43 29.49 -12.36 20.52
N ALA A 44 30.22 -13.47 20.41
CA ALA A 44 31.59 -13.50 19.92
C ALA A 44 31.67 -13.13 18.41
N PRO A 45 32.74 -12.47 17.96
CA PRO A 45 32.86 -11.97 16.58
C PRO A 45 33.07 -13.10 15.56
N THR A 46 32.22 -13.14 14.54
CA THR A 46 32.31 -14.05 13.39
C THR A 46 33.41 -13.58 12.43
N THR A 47 34.43 -14.42 12.19
CA THR A 47 35.56 -14.13 11.28
C THR A 47 35.15 -14.23 9.81
N LEU A 48 35.45 -13.18 9.04
CA LEU A 48 34.78 -12.79 7.79
C LEU A 48 35.55 -13.13 6.49
N PHE A 49 36.41 -14.15 6.44
CA PHE A 49 37.22 -14.42 5.24
C PHE A 49 37.62 -15.88 5.04
N GLN A 50 36.79 -16.71 4.37
CA GLN A 50 37.28 -17.87 3.58
C GLN A 50 36.32 -18.21 2.41
N GLY A 51 36.82 -18.12 1.16
CA GLY A 51 36.24 -18.74 -0.05
C GLY A 51 36.10 -17.83 -1.29
N SER A 52 36.81 -18.14 -2.39
CA SER A 52 36.92 -17.33 -3.64
C SER A 52 35.70 -17.49 -4.59
N PRO A 53 35.21 -16.44 -5.31
CA PRO A 53 33.88 -16.44 -5.96
C PRO A 53 33.90 -16.70 -7.49
N GLY A 54 34.87 -17.46 -8.00
CA GLY A 54 35.04 -17.66 -9.46
C GLY A 54 34.13 -18.72 -10.09
N ASP A 55 33.98 -19.86 -9.44
CA ASP A 55 33.47 -21.07 -10.11
C ASP A 55 31.96 -21.28 -9.96
N ALA A 56 31.34 -20.83 -8.86
CA ALA A 56 29.90 -20.97 -8.63
C ALA A 56 29.02 -20.12 -9.58
N ARG A 57 29.59 -19.07 -10.18
CA ARG A 57 28.83 -18.11 -11.00
C ARG A 57 28.56 -18.60 -12.42
N ARG A 58 29.42 -19.47 -12.98
CA ARG A 58 29.24 -20.02 -14.34
C ARG A 58 28.28 -21.20 -14.36
N GLU A 59 28.17 -21.94 -13.26
CA GLU A 59 27.21 -23.04 -13.14
C GLU A 59 25.78 -22.53 -12.90
N ALA A 60 25.63 -21.45 -12.10
CA ALA A 60 24.34 -20.84 -11.81
C ALA A 60 23.68 -20.17 -13.03
N THR A 61 24.45 -19.61 -13.97
CA THR A 61 23.90 -18.98 -15.18
C THR A 61 23.45 -20.00 -16.22
N ALA A 62 24.17 -21.12 -16.37
CA ALA A 62 23.79 -22.22 -17.26
C ALA A 62 22.50 -22.92 -16.80
N ALA A 63 22.37 -23.16 -15.48
CA ALA A 63 21.16 -23.74 -14.90
C ALA A 63 19.93 -22.81 -15.04
N ARG A 64 20.14 -21.49 -14.94
CA ARG A 64 19.07 -20.49 -15.06
C ARG A 64 18.56 -20.32 -16.49
N ALA A 65 19.45 -20.45 -17.49
CA ALA A 65 19.05 -20.43 -18.91
C ALA A 65 18.23 -21.68 -19.30
N ALA A 66 18.59 -22.86 -18.79
CA ALA A 66 17.84 -24.09 -19.02
C ALA A 66 16.45 -24.08 -18.34
N ALA A 67 16.36 -23.49 -17.14
CA ALA A 67 15.09 -23.33 -16.43
C ALA A 67 14.13 -22.34 -17.13
N LEU A 68 14.66 -21.25 -17.70
CA LEU A 68 13.84 -20.27 -18.45
C LEU A 68 13.25 -20.89 -19.74
N ALA A 69 14.05 -21.68 -20.47
CA ALA A 69 13.61 -22.35 -21.70
C ALA A 69 12.59 -23.49 -21.45
N ALA A 70 12.54 -24.02 -20.22
CA ALA A 70 11.52 -24.98 -19.79
C ALA A 70 10.22 -24.29 -19.34
N ALA A 71 10.31 -23.09 -18.75
CA ALA A 71 9.14 -22.30 -18.33
C ALA A 71 8.32 -21.77 -19.52
N VAL A 72 8.99 -21.26 -20.57
CA VAL A 72 8.32 -20.73 -21.77
C VAL A 72 7.55 -21.80 -22.55
N ARG A 73 7.99 -23.08 -22.49
CA ARG A 73 7.27 -24.20 -23.12
C ARG A 73 6.03 -24.65 -22.35
N ARG A 74 5.93 -24.32 -21.06
CA ARG A 74 4.83 -24.73 -20.18
C ARG A 74 3.65 -23.75 -20.20
N ASP A 75 3.87 -22.51 -20.65
CA ASP A 75 2.91 -21.41 -20.59
C ASP A 75 1.93 -21.33 -21.79
N ARG A 76 2.03 -22.25 -22.76
CA ARG A 76 1.15 -22.29 -23.95
C ARG A 76 -0.11 -23.16 -23.79
N ALA A 77 -0.36 -23.70 -22.60
CA ALA A 77 -1.58 -24.46 -22.28
C ALA A 77 -2.23 -23.82 -21.04
N ALA A 78 -3.26 -23.00 -21.28
CA ALA A 78 -4.08 -22.33 -20.26
C ALA A 78 -4.95 -23.32 -19.43
N PRO A 79 -5.78 -22.87 -18.47
CA PRO A 79 -5.64 -21.81 -17.44
C PRO A 79 -5.89 -22.34 -15.99
N GLU A 80 -5.60 -21.51 -14.96
CA GLU A 80 -6.35 -21.32 -13.69
C GLU A 80 -5.41 -20.71 -12.62
N PHE A 81 -5.65 -19.45 -12.23
CA PHE A 81 -4.86 -18.77 -11.20
C PHE A 81 -5.54 -18.87 -9.82
N ALA A 82 -5.02 -19.78 -9.00
CA ALA A 82 -4.97 -19.62 -7.55
C ALA A 82 -3.60 -19.01 -7.17
N GLY A 83 -3.61 -18.11 -6.19
CA GLY A 83 -2.48 -17.24 -5.85
C GLY A 83 -1.27 -17.92 -5.20
N GLY A 84 -0.17 -17.16 -5.14
CA GLY A 84 0.97 -17.50 -4.28
C GLY A 84 2.35 -17.02 -4.76
N ALA A 85 2.64 -15.75 -4.48
CA ALA A 85 3.93 -15.21 -4.03
C ALA A 85 5.23 -15.49 -4.84
N ALA A 86 5.81 -14.41 -5.37
CA ALA A 86 7.27 -14.24 -5.45
C ALA A 86 7.64 -12.93 -4.74
N ALA A 87 7.78 -13.01 -3.42
CA ALA A 87 8.33 -11.97 -2.57
C ALA A 87 9.86 -11.96 -2.69
N ASN A 88 10.42 -10.94 -3.36
CA ASN A 88 11.86 -10.59 -3.29
C ASN A 88 12.15 -9.16 -3.81
N ALA A 89 11.21 -8.21 -3.67
CA ALA A 89 11.39 -6.83 -4.14
C ALA A 89 11.40 -5.77 -3.00
N THR A 90 11.42 -6.19 -1.74
CA THR A 90 10.99 -5.32 -0.62
C THR A 90 12.11 -4.60 0.13
N LEU A 91 13.23 -4.22 -0.51
CA LEU A 91 14.31 -3.52 0.20
C LEU A 91 15.07 -2.45 -0.63
N ALA A 92 14.44 -1.93 -1.68
CA ALA A 92 14.89 -0.72 -2.41
C ALA A 92 13.84 0.41 -2.34
N LEU A 93 12.98 0.39 -1.33
CA LEU A 93 11.75 1.20 -1.28
C LEU A 93 11.95 2.67 -0.82
N TRP A 94 13.10 3.01 -0.24
CA TRP A 94 13.29 4.30 0.47
C TRP A 94 14.47 5.15 -0.02
N ASP A 95 15.12 4.76 -1.12
CA ASP A 95 16.14 5.58 -1.77
C ASP A 95 15.61 5.94 -3.17
N VAL A 96 14.73 6.93 -3.22
CA VAL A 96 14.10 7.40 -4.45
C VAL A 96 14.40 8.89 -4.60
N ASP A 97 15.61 9.16 -5.11
CA ASP A 97 15.82 10.24 -6.08
C ASP A 97 15.50 9.73 -7.52
N ASP A 98 14.75 8.63 -7.62
CA ASP A 98 14.25 8.07 -8.86
C ASP A 98 12.88 8.68 -9.15
N ARG A 99 12.89 9.79 -9.89
CA ARG A 99 11.71 10.23 -10.65
C ARG A 99 11.13 8.97 -11.30
N PRO A 100 9.84 8.62 -11.11
CA PRO A 100 9.28 7.44 -11.75
C PRO A 100 9.58 7.54 -13.24
N ASP A 101 10.32 6.56 -13.75
CA ASP A 101 10.68 6.45 -15.15
C ASP A 101 9.39 6.68 -15.95
N SER A 102 9.31 7.78 -16.72
CA SER A 102 8.07 8.20 -17.38
C SER A 102 7.47 7.09 -18.26
N ALA A 103 8.31 6.16 -18.72
CA ALA A 103 7.92 4.95 -19.43
C ALA A 103 6.97 4.02 -18.64
N SER A 104 7.09 3.93 -17.31
CA SER A 104 6.19 3.12 -16.49
C SER A 104 4.83 3.80 -16.27
N ALA A 105 4.82 5.14 -16.20
CA ALA A 105 3.59 5.93 -16.11
C ALA A 105 2.81 5.91 -17.44
N GLU A 106 3.50 6.03 -18.58
CA GLU A 106 2.91 5.89 -19.92
C GLU A 106 2.26 4.51 -20.12
N SER A 107 2.83 3.45 -19.55
CA SER A 107 2.25 2.10 -19.64
C SER A 107 0.97 1.93 -18.82
N LEU A 108 0.72 2.77 -17.81
CA LEU A 108 -0.48 2.72 -16.96
C LEU A 108 -1.59 3.64 -17.45
N LEU A 109 -1.28 4.62 -18.31
CA LEU A 109 -2.24 5.59 -18.83
C LEU A 109 -3.45 4.93 -19.53
N PRO A 110 -3.29 3.92 -20.41
CA PRO A 110 -4.45 3.26 -21.03
C PRO A 110 -5.37 2.57 -20.01
N LEU A 111 -4.81 2.06 -18.91
CA LEU A 111 -5.60 1.47 -17.83
C LEU A 111 -6.35 2.54 -17.04
N ALA A 112 -5.70 3.67 -16.75
CA ALA A 112 -6.30 4.81 -16.07
C ALA A 112 -7.47 5.41 -16.87
N GLU A 113 -7.29 5.60 -18.18
CA GLU A 113 -8.34 6.05 -19.09
C GLU A 113 -9.52 5.07 -19.15
N ALA A 114 -9.24 3.77 -19.16
CA ALA A 114 -10.29 2.75 -19.13
C ALA A 114 -11.09 2.76 -17.81
N ASP A 115 -10.45 3.03 -16.66
CA ASP A 115 -11.16 3.20 -15.39
C ASP A 115 -11.94 4.53 -15.34
N LEU A 116 -11.43 5.61 -15.94
CA LEU A 116 -12.18 6.86 -16.10
C LEU A 116 -13.47 6.64 -16.90
N GLU A 117 -13.39 5.92 -18.03
CA GLU A 117 -14.56 5.60 -18.85
C GLU A 117 -15.58 4.74 -18.10
N ARG A 118 -15.10 3.68 -17.41
CA ARG A 118 -15.97 2.84 -16.57
C ARG A 118 -16.65 3.63 -15.46
N GLY A 119 -15.94 4.57 -14.85
CA GLY A 119 -16.50 5.47 -13.84
C GLY A 119 -17.61 6.36 -14.39
N ARG A 120 -17.44 6.89 -15.61
CA ARG A 120 -18.49 7.67 -16.30
C ARG A 120 -19.73 6.83 -16.59
N VAL A 121 -19.55 5.59 -17.06
CA VAL A 121 -20.66 4.66 -17.28
C VAL A 121 -21.40 4.38 -15.98
N ALA A 122 -20.68 4.08 -14.89
CA ALA A 122 -21.30 3.83 -13.58
C ALA A 122 -22.09 5.04 -13.05
N LEU A 123 -21.60 6.28 -13.26
CA LEU A 123 -22.38 7.49 -12.95
C LEU A 123 -23.67 7.58 -13.77
N THR A 124 -23.63 7.18 -15.04
CA THR A 124 -24.81 7.16 -15.93
C THR A 124 -25.82 6.09 -15.50
N GLU A 125 -25.34 4.99 -14.94
CA GLU A 125 -26.15 3.89 -14.38
C GLU A 125 -26.60 4.16 -12.93
N GLU A 126 -26.28 5.33 -12.38
CA GLU A 126 -26.54 5.72 -10.98
C GLU A 126 -25.87 4.80 -9.93
N ASP A 127 -24.87 4.00 -10.31
CA ASP A 127 -24.04 3.24 -9.39
C ASP A 127 -22.89 4.11 -8.87
N VAL A 128 -23.24 4.98 -7.92
CA VAL A 128 -22.30 5.93 -7.30
C VAL A 128 -21.13 5.23 -6.60
N GLY A 129 -21.37 4.04 -6.04
CA GLY A 129 -20.33 3.27 -5.33
C GLY A 129 -19.25 2.77 -6.29
N GLU A 130 -19.66 2.13 -7.39
CA GLU A 130 -18.74 1.69 -8.43
C GLU A 130 -18.04 2.89 -9.09
N ALA A 131 -18.77 3.98 -9.37
CA ALA A 131 -18.18 5.21 -9.89
C ALA A 131 -17.06 5.75 -8.99
N ALA A 132 -17.28 5.82 -7.67
CA ALA A 132 -16.27 6.28 -6.72
C ALA A 132 -15.00 5.41 -6.75
N ILE A 133 -15.16 4.09 -6.82
CA ILE A 133 -14.04 3.14 -6.89
C ILE A 133 -13.25 3.35 -8.18
N ARG A 134 -13.93 3.39 -9.33
CA ARG A 134 -13.31 3.52 -10.65
C ARG A 134 -12.57 4.84 -10.81
N LEU A 135 -13.19 5.95 -10.43
CA LEU A 135 -12.57 7.28 -10.51
C LEU A 135 -11.40 7.41 -9.53
N GLY A 136 -11.50 6.82 -8.33
CA GLY A 136 -10.38 6.76 -7.38
C GLY A 136 -9.20 5.92 -7.89
N LEU A 137 -9.44 4.83 -8.62
CA LEU A 137 -8.39 4.06 -9.29
C LEU A 137 -7.74 4.86 -10.41
N ALA A 138 -8.52 5.54 -11.25
CA ALA A 138 -8.00 6.41 -12.31
C ALA A 138 -7.05 7.48 -11.75
N LEU A 139 -7.41 8.17 -10.65
CA LEU A 139 -6.54 9.15 -9.98
C LEU A 139 -5.23 8.56 -9.46
N ARG A 140 -5.25 7.32 -8.95
CA ARG A 140 -4.04 6.65 -8.43
C ARG A 140 -3.09 6.25 -9.56
N LEU A 141 -3.63 5.90 -10.72
CA LEU A 141 -2.85 5.48 -11.88
C LEU A 141 -2.34 6.67 -12.70
N ALA A 142 -3.15 7.73 -12.83
CA ALA A 142 -2.83 8.92 -13.59
C ALA A 142 -3.36 10.18 -12.88
N PRO A 143 -2.56 10.81 -11.99
CA PRO A 143 -2.95 12.02 -11.27
C PRO A 143 -3.32 13.20 -12.18
N ASP A 144 -2.75 13.24 -13.39
CA ASP A 144 -3.02 14.28 -14.40
C ASP A 144 -4.46 14.28 -14.92
N LEU A 145 -5.24 13.21 -14.66
CA LEU A 145 -6.66 13.14 -14.98
C LEU A 145 -7.55 13.88 -13.96
N ALA A 146 -6.99 14.44 -12.89
CA ALA A 146 -7.76 15.13 -11.85
C ALA A 146 -8.69 16.23 -12.39
N PRO A 147 -8.29 17.12 -13.33
CA PRO A 147 -9.21 18.11 -13.89
C PRO A 147 -10.42 17.48 -14.61
N ALA A 148 -10.18 16.45 -15.44
CA ALA A 148 -11.26 15.77 -16.16
C ALA A 148 -12.24 15.06 -15.21
N ILE A 149 -11.75 14.55 -14.07
CA ILE A 149 -12.60 13.96 -13.04
C ILE A 149 -13.40 15.05 -12.31
N LEU A 150 -12.82 16.22 -12.03
CA LEU A 150 -13.57 17.34 -11.43
C LEU A 150 -14.70 17.82 -12.35
N ASP A 151 -14.44 17.93 -13.66
CA ASP A 151 -15.47 18.28 -14.65
C ASP A 151 -16.61 17.24 -14.67
N LEU A 152 -16.27 15.95 -14.56
CA LEU A 152 -17.25 14.86 -14.52
C LEU A 152 -18.08 14.85 -13.22
N LEU A 153 -17.47 15.23 -12.10
CA LEU A 153 -18.11 15.26 -10.78
C LEU A 153 -18.87 16.57 -10.51
N ASP A 154 -18.80 17.55 -11.41
CA ASP A 154 -19.52 18.80 -11.24
C ASP A 154 -21.03 18.55 -11.17
N GLY A 155 -21.68 19.19 -10.20
CA GLY A 155 -23.11 19.01 -9.95
C GLY A 155 -23.52 17.65 -9.36
N GLN A 156 -22.60 16.74 -9.02
CA GLN A 156 -22.93 15.44 -8.40
C GLN A 156 -22.80 15.49 -6.86
N PRO A 157 -23.87 15.69 -6.07
CA PRO A 157 -23.76 15.88 -4.61
C PRO A 157 -23.53 14.58 -3.82
N ALA A 158 -23.29 13.45 -4.51
CA ALA A 158 -23.23 12.16 -3.85
C ALA A 158 -22.02 12.04 -2.91
N ARG A 159 -22.27 11.51 -1.71
CA ARG A 159 -21.31 11.53 -0.61
C ARG A 159 -20.14 10.57 -0.84
N GLU A 160 -20.41 9.46 -1.51
CA GLU A 160 -19.44 8.44 -1.89
C GLU A 160 -18.34 9.03 -2.80
N LEU A 161 -18.69 10.06 -3.58
CA LEU A 161 -17.76 10.78 -4.47
C LEU A 161 -16.96 11.87 -3.75
N ALA A 162 -17.31 12.23 -2.51
CA ALA A 162 -16.68 13.34 -1.79
C ALA A 162 -15.19 13.10 -1.50
N LEU A 163 -14.79 11.83 -1.26
CA LEU A 163 -13.37 11.47 -1.11
C LEU A 163 -12.61 11.66 -2.43
N VAL A 164 -13.16 11.17 -3.54
CA VAL A 164 -12.56 11.29 -4.88
C VAL A 164 -12.44 12.76 -5.28
N ARG A 165 -13.47 13.57 -5.02
CA ARG A 165 -13.45 15.02 -5.27
C ARG A 165 -12.37 15.71 -4.44
N GLY A 166 -12.24 15.36 -3.16
CA GLY A 166 -11.20 15.91 -2.30
C GLY A 166 -9.79 15.57 -2.79
N ASP A 167 -9.57 14.32 -3.21
CA ASP A 167 -8.29 13.89 -3.78
C ASP A 167 -7.98 14.62 -5.09
N ALA A 168 -8.96 14.76 -5.99
CA ALA A 168 -8.80 15.49 -7.24
C ALA A 168 -8.49 16.98 -7.01
N HIS A 169 -9.20 17.66 -6.11
CA HIS A 169 -8.90 19.06 -5.74
C HIS A 169 -7.49 19.22 -5.18
N ARG A 170 -7.04 18.28 -4.33
CA ARG A 170 -5.67 18.31 -3.77
C ARG A 170 -4.62 18.18 -4.87
N LEU A 171 -4.84 17.31 -5.86
CA LEU A 171 -3.92 17.11 -6.98
C LEU A 171 -3.81 18.35 -7.88
N VAL A 172 -4.88 19.12 -8.06
CA VAL A 172 -4.84 20.40 -8.81
C VAL A 172 -4.40 21.60 -7.96
N GLY A 173 -4.03 21.39 -6.69
CA GLY A 173 -3.55 22.45 -5.79
C GLY A 173 -4.66 23.30 -5.13
N GLN A 174 -5.92 22.86 -5.17
CA GLN A 174 -7.07 23.52 -4.58
C GLN A 174 -7.35 23.01 -3.16
N GLU A 175 -6.47 23.38 -2.22
CA GLU A 175 -6.45 22.82 -0.87
C GLU A 175 -7.72 23.14 -0.04
N LEU A 176 -8.30 24.34 -0.20
CA LEU A 176 -9.52 24.72 0.53
C LEU A 176 -10.73 23.92 0.05
N GLU A 177 -10.84 23.69 -1.25
CA GLU A 177 -11.87 22.90 -1.89
C GLU A 177 -11.73 21.42 -1.49
N ALA A 178 -10.50 20.91 -1.45
CA ALA A 178 -10.20 19.56 -0.97
C ALA A 178 -10.67 19.36 0.48
N GLN A 179 -10.33 20.29 1.38
CA GLN A 179 -10.76 20.22 2.79
C GLN A 179 -12.27 20.25 2.95
N ARG A 180 -12.97 21.07 2.15
CA ARG A 180 -14.44 21.10 2.15
C ARG A 180 -15.03 19.75 1.73
N ALA A 181 -14.53 19.18 0.63
CA ALA A 181 -14.97 17.88 0.13
C ALA A 181 -14.71 16.74 1.15
N PHE A 182 -13.52 16.71 1.77
CA PHE A 182 -13.25 15.73 2.83
C PHE A 182 -14.14 15.93 4.07
N GLY A 183 -14.50 17.17 4.41
CA GLY A 183 -15.46 17.48 5.45
C GLY A 183 -16.89 17.02 5.14
N GLU A 184 -17.28 16.94 3.86
CA GLU A 184 -18.53 16.32 3.44
C GLU A 184 -18.48 14.79 3.60
N ALA A 185 -17.36 14.16 3.25
CA ALA A 185 -17.16 12.73 3.45
C ALA A 185 -17.24 12.33 4.93
N GLY A 186 -16.65 13.10 5.84
CA GLY A 186 -16.64 12.81 7.28
C GLY A 186 -17.97 12.95 8.01
N ARG A 187 -19.00 13.53 7.38
CA ARG A 187 -20.30 13.80 8.01
C ARG A 187 -21.26 12.59 8.13
N SER A 188 -20.86 11.37 7.76
CA SER A 188 -21.52 10.17 8.33
C SER A 188 -20.62 9.43 9.30
N GLY A 189 -20.93 9.60 10.58
CA GLY A 189 -21.09 8.45 11.45
C GLY A 189 -22.58 8.18 11.63
N PRO A 190 -22.99 6.94 11.96
CA PRO A 190 -24.28 6.75 12.61
C PRO A 190 -24.32 7.70 13.82
N LEU A 191 -25.39 8.51 13.92
CA LEU A 191 -25.68 9.16 15.20
C LEU A 191 -25.74 8.03 16.23
N PRO A 192 -25.05 8.12 17.38
CA PRO A 192 -25.27 7.17 18.45
C PRO A 192 -26.75 7.26 18.80
N THR A 193 -27.52 6.25 18.44
CA THR A 193 -28.89 6.11 18.92
C THR A 193 -28.77 6.00 20.43
N PRO A 194 -29.35 6.93 21.22
CA PRO A 194 -29.37 6.77 22.67
C PRO A 194 -30.23 5.54 22.97
N GLU A 195 -29.61 4.38 23.10
CA GLU A 195 -30.29 3.17 23.56
C GLU A 195 -30.76 3.41 24.99
N GLY A 196 -32.07 3.67 25.09
CA GLY A 196 -32.97 3.11 26.10
C GLY A 196 -32.42 2.95 27.51
N HIS A 197 -32.29 4.06 28.25
CA HIS A 197 -32.46 4.01 29.70
C HIS A 197 -33.96 3.87 29.99
N ARG A 198 -34.43 2.63 30.09
CA ARG A 198 -35.69 2.31 30.78
C ARG A 198 -35.34 1.68 32.15
N PRO A 199 -35.69 2.32 33.27
CA PRO A 199 -35.71 1.67 34.57
C PRO A 199 -36.86 0.65 34.67
#